data_AF-Q2LEA4-F1
#
_entry.id   AF-Q2LEA4-F1
#
_cell.length_a   1.000
_cell.length_b   1.000
_cell.length_c   1.000
_cell.angle_alpha   90.00
_cell.angle_beta   90.00
_cell.angle_gamma   90.00
#
_symmetry.space_group_name_H-M   'P 1'
#
loop_
_entity.id
_entity.type
_entity.pdbx_description
1 polymer ?
#
loop_
_entity_poly.entity_id
_entity_poly.type
_entity_poly.pdbx_seq_one_letter_code
_entity_poly.pdbx_strand_id
1 'polypeptide(L)'
;AELNAARLDHSNVVHVIAASTSAPANQDSLGTIIMEYVGNSTLHHVIYGTGSMTTKESNKLSIALSLGYSCNIVAGLVFLHSQLIVHLDLKPANIFITEQNVCKIGDFGCS
;
A
#
# COMPACT_ATOMS: atom_id res chain seq x y z
N ALA A 1 8.81 0.43 -13.78
CA ALA A 1 9.05 0.24 -12.34
C ALA A 1 8.39 -1.03 -11.83
N GLU A 2 7.12 -1.27 -12.16
CA GLU A 2 6.31 -2.38 -11.61
C GLU A 2 6.68 -3.79 -12.11
N LEU A 3 7.31 -3.95 -13.27
CA LEU A 3 7.82 -5.26 -13.74
C LEU A 3 8.96 -5.81 -12.85
N ASN A 4 9.72 -4.95 -12.16
CA ASN A 4 10.70 -5.37 -11.15
C ASN A 4 10.04 -5.66 -9.79
N ALA A 5 8.80 -5.19 -9.57
CA ALA A 5 8.08 -5.34 -8.32
C ALA A 5 7.50 -6.76 -8.11
N ALA A 6 7.34 -7.54 -9.19
CA ALA A 6 6.86 -8.93 -9.13
C ALA A 6 7.74 -9.88 -8.28
N ARG A 7 8.97 -9.46 -7.96
CA ARG A 7 9.90 -10.22 -7.10
C ARG A 7 10.03 -9.67 -5.69
N LEU A 8 9.24 -8.64 -5.34
CA LEU A 8 9.24 -8.08 -4.00
C LEU A 8 8.40 -8.96 -3.09
N ASP A 9 9.05 -9.56 -2.10
CA ASP A 9 8.42 -10.39 -1.08
C ASP A 9 8.85 -9.89 0.31
N HIS A 10 7.94 -9.18 0.96
CA HIS A 10 8.16 -8.63 2.29
C HIS A 10 6.82 -8.36 2.98
N SER A 11 6.72 -8.65 4.28
CA SER A 11 5.47 -8.55 5.05
C SER A 11 4.85 -7.13 5.09
N ASN A 12 5.63 -6.09 4.79
CA ASN A 12 5.19 -4.69 4.77
C ASN A 12 5.22 -4.05 3.38
N VAL A 13 5.27 -4.86 2.32
CA VAL A 13 5.14 -4.41 0.92
C VAL A 13 4.04 -5.21 0.26
N VAL A 14 3.17 -4.54 -0.51
CA VAL A 14 2.11 -5.21 -1.26
C VAL A 14 2.72 -6.12 -2.31
N HIS A 15 2.33 -7.39 -2.27
CA HIS A 15 2.82 -8.40 -3.19
C HIS A 15 2.16 -8.26 -4.57
N VAL A 16 2.99 -8.13 -5.60
CA VAL A 16 2.54 -8.15 -7.00
C VAL A 16 2.49 -9.60 -7.48
N ILE A 17 1.29 -10.07 -7.80
CA ILE A 17 1.04 -11.46 -8.23
C ILE A 17 1.38 -11.62 -9.71
N ALA A 18 0.96 -10.67 -10.55
CA ALA A 18 1.20 -10.70 -11.99
C ALA A 18 1.15 -9.29 -12.57
N ALA A 19 1.85 -9.08 -13.67
CA ALA A 19 1.73 -7.90 -14.51
C ALA A 19 1.69 -8.33 -15.98
N SER A 20 0.80 -7.72 -16.75
CA SER A 20 0.67 -7.93 -18.19
C SER A 20 0.65 -6.59 -18.90
N THR A 21 1.43 -6.45 -19.96
CA THR A 21 1.33 -5.32 -20.90
C THR A 21 0.47 -5.66 -22.11
N SER A 22 -0.07 -6.88 -22.18
CA SER A 22 -0.94 -7.33 -23.26
C SER A 22 -2.38 -6.93 -22.96
N ALA A 23 -2.86 -5.89 -23.62
CA ALA A 23 -4.27 -5.55 -23.70
C ALA A 23 -4.92 -6.23 -24.92
N PRO A 24 -6.21 -6.61 -24.87
CA PRO A 24 -6.94 -6.98 -26.08
C PRO A 24 -6.82 -5.88 -27.13
N ALA A 25 -6.67 -6.24 -28.42
CA ALA A 25 -6.41 -5.33 -29.55
C ALA A 25 -7.44 -4.19 -29.75
N ASN A 26 -8.47 -4.15 -28.93
CA ASN A 26 -9.65 -3.31 -28.98
C ASN A 26 -9.64 -2.24 -27.87
N GLN A 27 -8.66 -2.26 -26.96
CA GLN A 27 -8.54 -1.31 -25.86
C GLN A 27 -7.14 -0.69 -25.85
N ASP A 28 -7.08 0.64 -25.85
CA ASP A 28 -5.88 1.42 -25.51
C ASP A 28 -5.57 1.28 -24.02
N SER A 29 -5.27 0.05 -23.57
CA SER A 29 -4.85 -0.22 -22.20
C SER A 29 -3.34 -0.45 -22.17
N LEU A 30 -2.67 0.31 -21.30
CA LEU A 30 -1.22 0.27 -21.07
C LEU A 30 -0.77 -1.02 -20.34
N GLY A 31 -1.70 -1.82 -19.85
CA GLY A 31 -1.45 -3.07 -19.13
C GLY A 31 -2.35 -3.27 -17.93
N THR A 32 -2.18 -4.41 -17.26
CA THR A 32 -2.89 -4.81 -16.04
C THR A 32 -1.89 -5.30 -15.01
N ILE A 33 -2.06 -4.87 -13.77
CA ILE A 33 -1.29 -5.35 -12.62
C ILE A 33 -2.26 -5.99 -11.63
N ILE A 34 -1.93 -7.20 -11.22
CA ILE A 34 -2.68 -7.98 -10.24
C ILE A 34 -1.83 -8.04 -8.98
N MET A 35 -2.40 -7.64 -7.86
CA MET A 35 -1.73 -7.58 -6.56
C MET A 35 -2.54 -8.35 -5.52
N GLU A 36 -1.91 -8.68 -4.40
CA GLU A 36 -2.64 -9.21 -3.26
C GLU A 36 -3.72 -8.23 -2.79
N TYR A 37 -4.83 -8.77 -2.30
CA TYR A 37 -5.82 -7.98 -1.58
C TYR A 37 -5.36 -7.84 -0.12
N VAL A 38 -5.00 -6.61 0.27
CA VAL A 38 -4.47 -6.33 1.62
C VAL A 38 -5.60 -6.11 2.63
N GLY A 39 -6.66 -5.40 2.23
CA GLY A 39 -7.75 -5.00 3.11
C GLY A 39 -8.56 -3.85 2.50
N ASN A 40 -9.64 -3.46 3.18
CA ASN A 40 -10.57 -2.43 2.73
C ASN A 40 -10.23 -1.01 3.24
N SER A 41 -9.09 -0.84 3.91
CA SER A 41 -8.71 0.41 4.57
C SER A 41 -7.26 0.78 4.28
N THR A 42 -7.01 2.09 4.36
CA THR A 42 -5.69 2.69 4.22
C THR A 42 -5.40 3.55 5.43
N LEU A 43 -4.13 3.92 5.63
CA LEU A 43 -3.76 4.83 6.71
C LEU A 43 -4.45 6.20 6.56
N HIS A 44 -4.76 6.62 5.32
CA HIS A 44 -5.57 7.81 5.06
C HIS A 44 -6.94 7.72 5.76
N HIS A 45 -7.66 6.60 5.60
CA HIS A 45 -8.95 6.38 6.24
C HIS A 45 -8.84 6.38 7.77
N VAL A 46 -7.75 5.86 8.33
CA VAL A 46 -7.53 5.84 9.79
C VAL A 46 -7.22 7.23 10.35
N ILE A 47 -6.43 8.04 9.63
CA ILE A 47 -6.03 9.38 10.09
C ILE A 47 -7.17 10.40 9.90
N TYR A 48 -7.84 10.37 8.75
CA TYR A 48 -8.78 11.42 8.35
C TYR A 48 -10.26 10.98 8.42
N GLY A 49 -10.51 9.69 8.63
CA GLY A 49 -11.85 9.11 8.62
C GLY A 49 -12.34 8.74 7.21
N THR A 50 -13.35 7.88 7.14
CA THR A 50 -14.18 7.75 5.94
C THR A 50 -15.26 8.84 6.05
N GLY A 51 -15.60 9.56 4.98
CA GLY A 51 -16.54 10.70 5.02
C GLY A 51 -17.98 10.39 5.45
N SER A 52 -18.26 9.19 5.97
CA SER A 52 -19.56 8.77 6.48
C SER A 52 -19.68 9.08 7.98
N MET A 53 -20.45 10.14 8.26
CA MET A 53 -20.85 10.56 9.60
C MET A 53 -21.72 9.50 10.29
N THR A 54 -21.12 8.57 11.04
CA THR A 54 -21.80 7.92 12.16
C THR A 54 -20.84 7.69 13.33
N THR A 55 -21.24 8.24 14.48
CA THR A 55 -20.67 8.08 15.84
C THR A 55 -19.29 8.70 16.09
N LYS A 56 -19.34 9.98 16.47
CA LYS A 56 -18.44 10.67 17.39
C LYS A 56 -17.97 9.74 18.53
N GLU A 57 -16.65 9.56 18.66
CA GLU A 57 -15.83 9.58 19.92
C GLU A 57 -14.68 8.57 20.00
N SER A 58 -14.61 7.48 19.22
CA SER A 58 -13.58 6.45 19.48
C SER A 58 -12.93 5.90 18.22
N ASN A 59 -11.89 6.56 17.71
CA ASN A 59 -10.77 5.93 16.99
C ASN A 59 -9.67 6.98 16.66
N LYS A 60 -9.28 7.79 17.64
CA LYS A 60 -7.99 8.50 17.51
C LYS A 60 -6.89 7.44 17.52
N LEU A 61 -6.02 7.48 16.52
CA LEU A 61 -4.83 6.63 16.43
C LEU A 61 -4.05 6.75 17.74
N SER A 62 -3.99 5.68 18.54
CA SER A 62 -3.25 5.68 19.80
C SER A 62 -1.76 5.77 19.52
N ILE A 63 -0.96 6.32 20.44
CA ILE A 63 0.50 6.41 20.27
C ILE A 63 1.10 5.03 19.99
N ALA A 64 0.63 3.98 20.67
CA ALA A 64 1.08 2.62 20.46
C ALA A 64 0.80 2.13 19.03
N LEU A 65 -0.39 2.41 18.51
CA LEU A 65 -0.78 2.03 17.14
C LEU A 65 0.02 2.84 16.10
N SER A 66 0.20 4.15 16.33
CA SER A 66 1.06 5.01 15.51
C SER A 66 2.49 4.49 15.42
N LEU A 67 3.06 4.06 16.55
CA LEU A 67 4.41 3.48 16.59
C LEU A 67 4.46 2.15 15.83
N GLY A 68 3.47 1.27 16.03
CA GLY A 68 3.37 -0.01 15.32
C GLY A 68 3.32 0.18 13.80
N TYR A 69 2.46 1.08 13.32
CA TYR A 69 2.36 1.43 11.90
C TYR A 69 3.64 2.05 11.37
N SER A 70 4.27 2.94 12.13
CA SER A 70 5.55 3.54 11.76
C SER A 70 6.65 2.48 11.60
N CYS A 71 6.74 1.51 12.51
CA CYS A 71 7.68 0.40 12.42
C CYS A 71 7.44 -0.46 11.17
N ASN A 72 6.19 -0.77 10.85
CA ASN A 72 5.83 -1.51 9.62
C ASN A 72 6.24 -0.75 8.36
N ILE A 73 5.94 0.55 8.28
CA ILE A 73 6.30 1.39 7.13
C ILE A 73 7.82 1.48 7.00
N VAL A 74 8.55 1.71 8.09
CA VAL A 74 10.02 1.76 8.06
C VAL A 74 10.62 0.42 7.62
N ALA A 75 10.09 -0.71 8.11
CA ALA A 75 10.54 -2.03 7.68
C ALA A 75 10.35 -2.25 6.17
N GLY A 76 9.18 -1.87 5.63
CA GLY A 76 8.92 -1.91 4.20
C GLY A 76 9.85 -1.02 3.38
N LEU A 77 10.11 0.21 3.84
CA LEU A 77 11.03 1.14 3.18
C LEU A 77 12.48 0.64 3.20
N VAL A 78 12.96 0.10 4.33
CA VAL A 78 14.29 -0.50 4.43
C VAL A 78 14.45 -1.63 3.40
N PHE A 79 13.44 -2.49 3.28
CA PHE A 79 13.44 -3.54 2.27
C PHE A 79 13.48 -2.97 0.84
N LEU A 80 12.59 -2.03 0.49
CA LEU A 80 12.58 -1.41 -0.85
C LEU A 80 13.92 -0.75 -1.19
N HIS A 81 14.49 0.01 -0.25
CA HIS A 81 15.77 0.69 -0.44
C HIS A 81 16.92 -0.32 -0.58
N SER A 82 16.87 -1.48 0.08
CA SER A 82 17.84 -2.57 -0.11
C SER A 82 17.80 -3.17 -1.52
N GLN A 83 16.64 -3.07 -2.19
CA GLN A 83 16.44 -3.46 -3.59
C GLN A 83 16.69 -2.31 -4.58
N LEU A 84 17.25 -1.19 -4.11
CA LEU A 84 17.49 0.03 -4.90
C LEU A 84 16.21 0.65 -5.48
N ILE A 85 15.07 0.46 -4.80
CA ILE A 85 13.77 1.01 -5.20
C ILE A 85 13.42 2.18 -4.30
N VAL A 86 13.10 3.33 -4.90
CA VAL A 86 12.55 4.49 -4.20
C VAL A 86 11.06 4.57 -4.53
N HIS A 87 10.22 4.76 -3.50
CA HIS A 87 8.75 4.78 -3.69
C HIS A 87 8.25 6.00 -4.47
N LEU A 88 8.86 7.18 -4.23
CA LEU A 88 8.55 8.49 -4.83
C LEU A 88 7.16 9.10 -4.52
N ASP A 89 6.15 8.31 -4.18
CA ASP A 89 4.80 8.78 -3.82
C ASP A 89 4.32 8.20 -2.47
N LEU A 90 5.16 8.31 -1.44
CA LEU A 90 4.82 7.80 -0.11
C LEU A 90 3.85 8.76 0.59
N LYS A 91 2.58 8.33 0.72
CA LYS A 91 1.51 9.08 1.40
C LYS A 91 0.55 8.12 2.11
N PRO A 92 -0.27 8.57 3.08
CA PRO A 92 -1.20 7.70 3.80
C PRO A 92 -2.18 6.92 2.93
N ALA A 93 -2.51 7.42 1.73
CA ALA A 93 -3.38 6.73 0.78
C ALA A 93 -2.73 5.48 0.16
N ASN A 94 -1.40 5.44 0.10
CA ASN A 94 -0.60 4.35 -0.47
C ASN A 94 -0.11 3.36 0.60
N ILE A 95 -0.57 3.52 1.85
CA ILE A 95 -0.33 2.58 2.95
C ILE A 95 -1.62 1.84 3.25
N PHE A 96 -1.66 0.56 2.91
CA PHE A 96 -2.79 -0.34 3.15
C PHE A 96 -2.70 -0.96 4.54
N ILE A 97 -3.85 -1.25 5.14
CA ILE A 97 -3.93 -1.86 6.47
C ILE A 97 -4.66 -3.20 6.35
N THR A 98 -4.02 -4.27 6.80
CA THR A 98 -4.64 -5.60 6.85
C THR A 98 -5.66 -5.70 7.97
N GLU A 99 -6.53 -6.72 7.91
CA GLU A 99 -7.46 -7.05 8.99
C GLU A 99 -6.74 -7.35 10.32
N GLN A 100 -5.47 -7.75 10.26
CA GLN A 100 -4.61 -8.00 11.42
C GLN A 100 -3.87 -6.73 11.90
N ASN A 101 -4.26 -5.54 11.44
CA ASN A 101 -3.62 -4.25 11.76
C ASN A 101 -2.12 -4.20 11.41
N VAL A 102 -1.74 -4.77 10.26
CA VAL A 102 -0.37 -4.65 9.71
C VAL A 102 -0.39 -3.68 8.53
N CYS A 103 0.55 -2.75 8.49
CA CYS A 103 0.70 -1.85 7.34
C CYS A 103 1.51 -2.51 6.21
N LYS A 104 1.02 -2.33 4.98
CA LYS A 104 1.75 -2.66 3.75
C LYS A 104 1.83 -1.45 2.83
N ILE A 105 3.03 -1.21 2.30
CA ILE A 105 3.30 -0.16 1.32
C ILE A 105 2.88 -0.65 -0.07
N GLY A 106 2.03 0.09 -0.77
CA GLY A 106 1.61 -0.21 -2.14
C GLY A 106 1.68 1.02 -3.05
N ASP A 107 1.24 0.87 -4.30
CA ASP A 107 1.21 1.93 -5.33
C ASP A 107 2.58 2.57 -5.61
N PHE A 108 3.47 1.79 -6.25
CA PHE A 108 4.83 2.17 -6.62
C PHE A 108 4.87 2.90 -7.97
N GLY A 109 4.25 4.08 -8.04
CA GLY A 109 4.23 4.92 -9.24
C GLY A 109 4.54 6.39 -8.93
N CYS A 110 4.91 7.15 -9.96
CA CYS A 110 4.84 8.61 -9.88
C CYS A 110 3.42 9.03 -10.27
N SER A 111 2.64 9.54 -9.31
CA SER A 111 1.37 10.23 -9.58
C SER A 111 1.48 11.72 -9.27
#